data_AF-A0A4R8ZVN3-F1
#
_entry.id   AF-A0A4R8ZVN3-F1
#
_cell.length_a   1.000
_cell.length_b   1.000
_cell.length_c   1.000
_cell.angle_alpha   90.00
_cell.angle_beta   90.00
_cell.angle_gamma   90.00
#
_symmetry.space_group_name_H-M   'P 1'
#
loop_
_entity.id
_entity.type
_entity.pdbx_description
1 polymer ?
#
loop_
_entity_poly.entity_id
_entity_poly.type
_entity_poly.pdbx_seq_one_letter_code
_entity_poly.pdbx_strand_id
1 'polypeptide(L)'
;MGTPDAEGWFPDYKPVPQHLKPEAPNALPGKTTSADIDGSLLALITNWRLVVAELAERGIDLYDPAVLARPWPGVRAVIFSLIDSPTRLRAVLTRR
;
A
#
# COMPACT_ATOMS: atom_id res chain seq x y z
N MET A 1 -21.57 -23.20 15.62
CA MET A 1 -20.39 -22.31 15.74
C MET A 1 -20.47 -21.65 17.10
N GLY A 2 -19.64 -22.06 18.06
CA GLY A 2 -19.66 -21.51 19.42
C GLY A 2 -19.19 -20.05 19.45
N THR A 3 -19.54 -19.32 20.51
CA THR A 3 -19.05 -17.97 20.76
C THR A 3 -17.61 -18.02 21.29
N PRO A 4 -16.70 -17.14 20.85
CA PRO A 4 -15.35 -17.07 21.38
C PRO A 4 -15.33 -16.55 22.82
N ASP A 5 -14.31 -16.94 23.58
CA ASP A 5 -14.11 -16.50 24.96
C ASP A 5 -13.58 -15.05 25.05
N ALA A 6 -13.30 -14.58 26.27
CA ALA A 6 -12.81 -13.23 26.55
C ALA A 6 -11.44 -12.93 25.92
N GLU A 7 -10.71 -13.96 25.48
CA GLU A 7 -9.42 -13.85 24.79
C GLU A 7 -9.58 -14.01 23.26
N GLY A 8 -10.82 -14.17 22.77
CA GLY A 8 -11.15 -14.33 21.37
C GLY A 8 -10.98 -15.74 20.82
N TRP A 9 -10.72 -16.74 21.68
CA TRP A 9 -10.50 -18.12 21.26
C TRP A 9 -11.81 -18.90 21.25
N PHE A 10 -11.99 -19.75 20.24
CA PHE A 10 -13.13 -20.66 20.17
C PHE A 10 -12.85 -21.92 21.00
N PRO A 11 -13.86 -22.45 21.73
CA PRO A 11 -13.67 -23.58 22.65
C PRO A 11 -13.20 -24.88 21.98
N ASP A 12 -13.40 -25.00 20.66
CA ASP A 12 -12.94 -26.14 19.86
C ASP A 12 -11.44 -26.07 19.48
N TYR A 13 -10.75 -24.97 19.78
CA TYR A 13 -9.31 -24.84 19.56
C TYR A 13 -8.53 -25.48 20.71
N LYS A 14 -7.71 -26.48 20.40
CA LYS A 14 -6.75 -27.07 21.35
C LYS A 14 -5.76 -25.96 21.78
N PRO A 15 -5.64 -25.64 23.10
CA PRO A 15 -4.75 -24.58 23.54
C PRO A 15 -3.30 -24.94 23.19
N VAL A 16 -2.61 -24.01 22.53
CA VAL A 16 -1.19 -24.15 22.21
C VAL A 16 -0.41 -24.22 23.54
N PRO A 17 0.46 -25.23 23.75
CA PRO A 17 1.29 -25.35 24.94
C PRO A 17 2.02 -24.05 25.26
N GLN A 18 2.03 -23.62 26.52
CA GLN A 18 2.55 -22.32 26.94
C GLN A 18 4.01 -22.07 26.52
N HIS A 19 4.83 -23.12 26.43
CA HIS A 19 6.23 -23.04 25.99
C HIS A 19 6.39 -22.82 24.47
N LEU A 20 5.32 -22.96 23.68
CA LEU A 20 5.27 -22.64 22.25
C LEU A 20 4.68 -21.26 21.98
N LYS A 21 4.15 -20.56 23.01
CA LYS A 21 3.82 -19.15 22.87
C LYS A 21 5.15 -18.39 22.74
N PRO A 22 5.46 -17.77 21.58
CA PRO A 22 6.62 -16.91 21.50
C PRO A 22 6.41 -15.78 22.52
N GLU A 23 7.40 -15.53 23.38
CA GLU A 23 7.45 -14.26 24.13
C GLU A 23 7.27 -13.14 23.12
N ALA A 24 6.21 -12.35 23.27
CA ALA A 24 5.93 -11.24 22.37
C ALA A 24 7.17 -10.33 22.35
N PRO A 25 7.98 -10.36 21.27
CA PRO A 25 9.17 -9.54 21.22
C PRO A 25 8.66 -8.12 21.08
N ASN A 26 8.85 -7.30 22.11
CA ASN A 26 8.75 -5.85 22.12
C ASN A 26 7.52 -5.26 21.44
N ALA A 27 6.71 -4.52 22.22
CA ALA A 27 5.71 -3.60 21.70
C ALA A 27 6.19 -2.97 20.38
N LEU A 28 5.55 -3.38 19.27
CA LEU A 28 5.82 -2.83 17.95
C LEU A 28 5.79 -1.31 18.09
N PRO A 29 6.80 -0.57 17.59
CA PRO A 29 6.79 0.88 17.66
C PRO A 29 5.45 1.36 17.13
N GLY A 30 4.76 2.15 17.97
CA GLY A 30 3.34 2.43 17.83
C GLY A 30 2.96 2.64 16.37
N LYS A 31 1.92 1.92 15.94
CA LYS A 31 1.28 2.03 14.62
C LYS A 31 1.36 3.48 14.16
N THR A 32 2.37 3.81 13.34
CA THR A 32 2.43 5.10 12.66
C THR A 32 1.08 5.17 11.97
N THR A 33 0.26 6.14 12.34
CA THR A 33 -1.02 6.39 11.68
C THR A 33 -0.68 6.52 10.20
N SER A 34 -0.91 5.46 9.44
CA SER A 34 -0.71 5.46 8.01
C SER A 34 -1.54 6.63 7.50
N ALA A 35 -0.86 7.65 6.98
CA ALA A 35 -1.57 8.80 6.43
C ALA A 35 -2.61 8.26 5.43
N ASP A 36 -3.84 8.77 5.49
CA ASP A 36 -4.93 8.27 4.65
C ASP A 36 -4.64 8.71 3.21
N ILE A 37 -4.06 7.82 2.41
CA ILE A 37 -3.66 8.12 1.03
C ILE A 37 -4.76 7.65 0.10
N ASP A 38 -5.29 8.58 -0.69
CA ASP A 38 -6.24 8.26 -1.75
C ASP A 38 -5.53 7.57 -2.92
N GLY A 39 -5.45 6.24 -2.86
CA GLY A 39 -4.91 5.40 -3.93
C GLY A 39 -5.90 5.06 -5.04
N SER A 40 -7.08 5.72 -5.08
CA SER A 40 -8.11 5.39 -6.08
C SER A 40 -7.65 5.76 -7.50
N LEU A 41 -8.14 4.99 -8.48
CA LEU A 41 -7.89 5.30 -9.88
C LEU A 41 -8.39 6.70 -10.26
N LEU A 42 -9.50 7.15 -9.66
CA LEU A 42 -10.02 8.48 -9.88
C LEU A 42 -9.04 9.56 -9.39
N ALA A 43 -8.44 9.39 -8.22
CA ALA A 43 -7.48 10.37 -7.70
C ALA A 43 -6.21 10.45 -8.56
N LEU A 44 -5.75 9.32 -9.13
CA LEU A 44 -4.66 9.29 -10.10
C LEU A 44 -5.01 10.02 -11.41
N ILE A 45 -6.22 9.82 -11.94
CA ILE A 45 -6.68 10.47 -13.19
C ILE A 45 -6.87 11.99 -12.96
N THR A 46 -7.47 12.39 -11.84
CA THR A 46 -7.63 13.82 -11.50
C THR A 46 -6.28 14.52 -11.37
N ASN A 47 -5.25 13.81 -10.91
CA ASN A 47 -3.89 14.32 -10.77
C ASN A 47 -2.95 13.85 -11.90
N TRP A 48 -3.49 13.52 -13.09
CA TRP A 48 -2.72 12.91 -14.18
C TRP A 48 -1.48 13.72 -14.59
N ARG A 49 -1.57 15.06 -14.54
CA ARG A 49 -0.43 15.95 -14.80
C ARG A 49 0.77 15.66 -13.89
N LEU A 50 0.52 15.34 -12.61
CA LEU A 50 1.58 14.99 -11.66
C LEU A 50 2.12 13.59 -11.94
N VAL A 51 1.27 12.63 -12.32
CA VAL A 51 1.70 11.29 -12.73
C VAL A 51 2.68 11.39 -13.90
N VAL A 52 2.32 12.12 -14.96
CA VAL A 52 3.18 12.31 -16.13
C VAL A 52 4.50 12.99 -15.76
N ALA A 53 4.45 14.04 -14.93
CA ALA A 53 5.66 14.75 -14.50
C ALA A 53 6.61 13.84 -13.69
N GLU A 54 6.09 13.07 -12.74
CA GLU A 54 6.87 12.13 -11.92
C GLU A 54 7.48 10.99 -12.75
N LEU A 55 6.76 10.52 -13.78
CA LEU A 55 7.30 9.53 -14.71
C LEU A 55 8.40 10.13 -15.61
N ALA A 56 8.19 11.35 -16.12
CA ALA A 56 9.17 12.04 -16.93
C ALA A 56 10.46 12.33 -16.14
N GLU A 57 10.35 12.75 -14.86
CA GLU A 57 11.50 12.90 -13.95
C GLU A 57 12.27 11.58 -13.75
N ARG A 58 11.61 10.43 -13.93
CA ARG A 58 12.20 9.08 -13.88
C ARG A 58 12.63 8.56 -15.26
N GLY A 59 12.59 9.39 -16.30
CA GLY A 59 12.97 9.03 -17.67
C GLY A 59 11.94 8.16 -18.40
N ILE A 60 10.68 8.17 -17.96
CA ILE A 60 9.57 7.43 -18.58
C ILE A 60 8.61 8.45 -19.16
N ASP A 61 8.61 8.58 -20.49
CA ASP A 61 7.57 9.31 -21.21
C ASP A 61 6.46 8.34 -21.62
N LEU A 62 5.25 8.56 -21.12
CA LEU A 62 4.08 7.72 -21.46
C LEU A 62 3.65 7.86 -22.93
N TYR A 63 4.10 8.91 -23.61
CA TYR A 63 3.81 9.15 -25.01
C TYR A 63 4.89 8.60 -25.95
N ASP A 64 6.01 8.09 -25.41
CA ASP A 64 7.06 7.46 -26.20
C ASP A 64 6.54 6.14 -26.82
N PRO A 65 6.66 5.94 -28.15
CA PRO A 65 6.30 4.68 -28.81
C PRO A 65 6.92 3.44 -28.17
N ALA A 66 8.15 3.54 -27.66
CA ALA A 66 8.83 2.43 -26.99
C ALA A 66 8.20 2.08 -25.63
N VAL A 67 7.61 3.06 -24.92
CA VAL A 67 6.85 2.83 -23.69
C VAL A 67 5.47 2.29 -24.01
N LEU A 68 4.82 2.80 -25.06
CA LEU A 68 3.53 2.30 -25.55
C LEU A 68 3.60 0.85 -26.04
N ALA A 69 4.77 0.43 -26.54
CA ALA A 69 5.03 -0.96 -26.93
C ALA A 69 5.24 -1.91 -25.74
N ARG A 70 5.40 -1.40 -24.50
CA ARG A 70 5.56 -2.24 -23.31
C ARG A 70 4.23 -2.84 -22.86
N PRO A 71 4.24 -4.02 -22.22
CA PRO A 71 3.05 -4.55 -21.59
C PRO A 71 2.46 -3.56 -20.56
N TRP A 72 1.18 -3.22 -20.73
CA TRP A 72 0.47 -2.28 -19.87
C TRP A 72 0.53 -2.62 -18.36
N PRO A 73 0.52 -3.90 -17.91
CA PRO A 73 0.68 -4.23 -16.50
C PRO A 73 1.95 -3.66 -15.86
N GLY A 74 3.08 -3.67 -16.60
CA GLY A 74 4.33 -3.11 -16.11
C GLY A 74 4.26 -1.59 -15.94
N VAL A 75 3.65 -0.90 -16.91
CA VAL A 75 3.46 0.56 -16.83
C VAL A 75 2.56 0.94 -15.66
N ARG A 76 1.47 0.21 -15.43
CA ARG A 76 0.59 0.42 -14.27
C ARG A 76 1.31 0.22 -12.94
N ALA A 77 2.15 -0.82 -12.83
CA ALA A 77 2.94 -1.05 -11.62
C ALA A 77 3.86 0.14 -11.30
N VAL A 78 4.50 0.72 -12.32
CA VAL A 78 5.31 1.93 -12.15
C VAL A 78 4.45 3.12 -11.68
N ILE A 79 3.28 3.33 -12.29
CA ILE A 79 2.35 4.41 -11.87
C ILE A 79 1.95 4.24 -10.40
N PHE A 80 1.56 3.04 -9.98
CA PHE A 80 1.17 2.79 -8.58
C PHE A 80 2.34 2.94 -7.61
N SER A 81 3.56 2.58 -8.02
CA SER A 81 4.77 2.77 -7.19
C SER A 81 5.04 4.25 -6.84
N LEU A 82 4.48 5.20 -7.60
CA LEU A 82 4.57 6.63 -7.28
C LEU A 82 3.83 6.98 -6.00
N ILE A 83 2.76 6.25 -5.67
CA ILE A 83 1.96 6.43 -4.46
C ILE A 83 2.75 5.95 -3.24
N ASP A 84 3.54 4.89 -3.39
CA ASP A 84 4.35 4.31 -2.32
C ASP A 84 5.64 5.11 -2.04
N SER A 85 6.10 5.88 -3.03
CA SER A 85 7.30 6.72 -2.94
C SER A 85 6.99 8.12 -2.40
N PRO A 86 7.96 8.82 -1.76
CA PRO A 86 7.80 10.21 -1.32
C PRO A 86 7.79 11.19 -2.50
N THR A 87 6.73 11.18 -3.29
CA THR A 87 6.53 12.00 -4.50
C THR A 87 5.64 13.22 -4.23
N ARG A 88 5.65 14.21 -5.15
CA ARG A 88 4.69 15.32 -5.10
C ARG A 88 3.26 14.80 -5.24
N LEU A 89 3.07 13.77 -6.05
CA LEU A 89 1.81 13.06 -6.18
C LEU A 89 1.33 12.51 -4.83
N ARG A 90 2.19 11.77 -4.09
CA ARG A 90 1.83 11.23 -2.77
C ARG A 90 1.43 12.34 -1.80
N ALA A 91 2.14 13.47 -1.80
CA ALA A 91 1.81 14.60 -0.93
C ALA A 91 0.40 15.15 -1.20
N VAL A 92 -0.03 15.22 -2.47
CA VAL A 92 -1.37 15.68 -2.86
C VAL A 92 -2.45 14.63 -2.55
N LEU A 93 -2.13 13.34 -2.68
CA LEU A 93 -3.06 12.25 -2.40
C LEU A 93 -3.25 11.97 -0.90
N THR A 94 -2.38 12.51 -0.05
CA THR A 94 -2.47 12.33 1.40
C THR A 94 -3.56 13.23 1.99
N ARG A 95 -4.64 12.61 2.50
CA ARG A 95 -5.70 13.29 3.24
C ARG A 95 -5.22 13.60 4.66
N ARG A 96 -5.50 14.82 5.12
CA ARG A 96 -5.20 15.31 6.48
C ARG A 96 -6.47 15.37 7.31
#